data_AF-C4F8E4-F1
#
_entry.id   AF-C4F8E4-F1
#
_cell.length_a   1.000
_cell.length_b   1.000
_cell.length_c   1.000
_cell.angle_alpha   90.00
_cell.angle_beta   90.00
_cell.angle_gamma   90.00
#
_symmetry.space_group_name_H-M   'P 1'
#
loop_
_entity.id
_entity.type
_entity.pdbx_description
1 polymer ?
#
loop_
_entity_poly.entity_id
_entity_poly.type
_entity_poly.pdbx_seq_one_letter_code
_entity_poly.pdbx_strand_id
1 'polypeptide(L)'
;MQAEVIDDERLEVTYVPVPIRANFETLEARVRAMVADYEGATYDLTSEDAIKQAKRDRTYLNGIVREIDERRKAVKREYTKPLSAFEGECKRIIGIAKDASDGIKAQLDAAEDARRKRAYNGLAAYYAQIADLLAPVVPYERIHEDAWLLKSFGEVKAKNALEEKVGKLAADWGTLKAMKPSMPHYETAERELFRTLDLGAAISAAAREDAEDRRIAEMKAAMEQPAPEPEQAPQPVPEQGPGDGPSSTMETLEKEPRYGWTFRLLSATVEEANAVRLFCHENGIGGSLKREGRVS
;
A
#
# COMPACT_ATOMS: atom_id res chain seq x y z
N MET A 1 16.78 31.29 -33.90
CA MET A 1 15.34 31.03 -33.71
C MET A 1 14.68 32.37 -33.52
N GLN A 2 13.70 32.66 -34.37
CA GLN A 2 13.02 33.95 -34.41
C GLN A 2 12.28 34.18 -33.10
N ALA A 3 12.38 35.40 -32.58
CA ALA A 3 11.54 35.88 -31.51
C ALA A 3 10.12 36.00 -32.08
N GLU A 4 9.27 35.04 -31.75
CA GLU A 4 7.82 35.23 -31.92
C GLU A 4 7.40 36.31 -30.92
N VAL A 5 7.05 37.46 -31.49
CA VAL A 5 6.25 38.47 -30.85
C VAL A 5 4.93 37.79 -30.50
N ILE A 6 4.73 37.50 -29.22
CA ILE A 6 3.41 37.15 -28.70
C ILE A 6 2.60 38.44 -28.81
N ASP A 7 1.92 38.61 -29.95
CA ASP A 7 0.82 39.56 -30.05
C ASP A 7 -0.16 39.24 -28.91
N ASP A 8 -0.69 40.28 -28.29
CA ASP A 8 -1.41 40.31 -27.01
C ASP A 8 -2.81 39.65 -27.12
N GLU A 9 -2.91 38.44 -27.69
CA GLU A 9 -4.11 37.62 -27.85
C GLU A 9 -4.52 36.97 -26.51
N ARG A 10 -4.71 37.79 -25.49
CA ARG A 10 -5.31 37.33 -24.24
C ARG A 10 -6.78 37.03 -24.49
N LEU A 11 -7.32 36.01 -23.83
CA LEU A 11 -8.75 35.71 -23.86
C LEU A 11 -9.54 36.92 -23.32
N GLU A 12 -10.14 37.70 -24.22
CA GLU A 12 -11.05 38.78 -23.87
C GLU A 12 -12.46 38.20 -23.63
N VAL A 13 -12.88 38.15 -22.36
CA VAL A 13 -14.22 37.71 -21.98
C VAL A 13 -15.06 38.92 -21.57
N THR A 14 -16.01 39.32 -22.41
CA THR A 14 -17.02 40.31 -22.04
C THR A 14 -18.27 39.59 -21.52
N TYR A 15 -18.56 39.73 -20.23
CA TYR A 15 -19.77 39.18 -19.60
C TYR A 15 -20.73 40.31 -19.22
N VAL A 16 -21.94 40.30 -19.78
CA VAL A 16 -23.03 41.17 -19.35
C VAL A 16 -24.12 40.30 -18.72
N PRO A 17 -24.34 40.38 -17.39
CA PRO A 17 -25.42 39.63 -16.76
C PRO A 17 -26.76 40.17 -17.27
N VAL A 18 -27.54 39.33 -17.96
CA VAL A 18 -28.93 39.66 -18.30
C VAL A 18 -29.77 39.44 -17.05
N PRO A 19 -30.39 40.49 -16.47
CA PRO A 19 -31.21 40.32 -15.28
C PRO A 19 -32.42 39.45 -15.60
N ILE A 20 -32.64 38.39 -14.82
CA ILE A 20 -33.86 37.58 -14.91
C ILE A 20 -35.01 38.41 -14.32
N ARG A 21 -35.90 38.87 -15.19
CA ARG A 21 -37.13 39.58 -14.79
C ARG A 21 -38.27 38.58 -14.74
N ALA A 22 -38.97 38.54 -13.62
CA ALA A 22 -40.11 37.66 -13.42
C ALA A 22 -41.25 38.42 -12.73
N ASN A 23 -42.48 38.07 -13.07
CA ASN A 23 -43.72 38.63 -12.52
C ASN A 23 -44.07 37.97 -11.17
N PHE A 24 -43.10 37.87 -10.26
CA PHE A 24 -43.28 37.14 -9.00
C PHE A 24 -44.48 37.61 -8.19
N GLU A 25 -44.73 38.91 -8.13
CA GLU A 25 -45.90 39.48 -7.44
C GLU A 25 -47.23 38.99 -8.05
N THR A 26 -47.32 38.97 -9.39
CA THR A 26 -48.52 38.47 -10.08
C THR A 26 -48.67 36.96 -9.94
N LEU A 27 -47.57 36.22 -10.00
CA LEU A 27 -47.57 34.76 -9.82
C LEU A 27 -47.95 34.38 -8.39
N GLU A 28 -47.39 35.07 -7.39
CA GLU A 28 -47.69 34.87 -5.98
C GLU A 28 -49.17 35.17 -5.67
N ALA A 29 -49.69 36.30 -6.15
CA ALA A 29 -51.11 36.64 -5.97
C ALA A 29 -52.05 35.57 -6.55
N ARG A 30 -51.72 35.06 -7.74
CA ARG A 30 -52.49 33.97 -8.38
C ARG A 30 -52.38 32.67 -7.59
N VAL A 31 -51.19 32.29 -7.14
CA VAL A 31 -50.97 31.07 -6.35
C VAL A 31 -51.72 31.16 -5.01
N ARG A 32 -51.62 32.29 -4.31
CA ARG A 32 -52.39 32.54 -3.07
C ARG A 32 -53.89 32.40 -3.29
N ALA A 33 -54.43 32.96 -4.36
CA ALA A 33 -55.84 32.79 -4.71
C ALA A 33 -56.21 31.32 -5.00
N MET A 34 -55.34 30.57 -5.68
CA MET A 34 -55.58 29.15 -6.00
C MET A 34 -55.46 28.21 -4.78
N VAL A 35 -54.75 28.64 -3.73
CA VAL A 35 -54.57 27.84 -2.51
C VAL A 35 -55.45 28.30 -1.33
N ALA A 36 -56.14 29.44 -1.47
CA ALA A 36 -56.91 30.07 -0.39
C ALA A 36 -57.96 29.14 0.22
N ASP A 37 -58.68 28.39 -0.62
CA ASP A 37 -59.72 27.45 -0.18
C ASP A 37 -59.16 26.23 0.58
N TYR A 38 -57.84 26.02 0.50
CA TYR A 38 -57.14 24.92 1.17
C TYR A 38 -56.37 25.36 2.42
N GLU A 39 -56.27 26.67 2.66
CA GLU A 39 -55.53 27.24 3.78
C GLU A 39 -56.32 27.01 5.09
N GLY A 40 -55.82 26.11 5.95
CA GLY A 40 -56.52 25.71 7.18
C GLY A 40 -57.63 24.67 6.97
N ALA A 41 -57.76 24.09 5.78
CA ALA A 41 -58.75 23.05 5.50
C ALA A 41 -58.52 21.81 6.38
N THR A 42 -59.57 21.35 7.05
CA THR A 42 -59.59 20.11 7.84
C THR A 42 -60.52 19.12 7.15
N TYR A 43 -60.01 17.91 6.91
CA TYR A 43 -60.74 16.84 6.24
C TYR A 43 -61.17 15.81 7.26
N ASP A 44 -62.42 15.32 7.17
CA ASP A 44 -62.87 14.17 7.93
C ASP A 44 -62.25 12.88 7.36
N LEU A 45 -61.26 12.34 8.06
CA LEU A 45 -60.52 11.15 7.63
C LEU A 45 -61.24 9.83 7.95
N THR A 46 -62.49 9.88 8.43
CA THR A 46 -63.31 8.68 8.68
C THR A 46 -64.25 8.35 7.52
N SER A 47 -64.45 9.29 6.59
CA SER A 47 -65.26 9.11 5.37
C SER A 47 -64.39 8.80 4.15
N GLU A 48 -64.71 7.73 3.42
CA GLU A 48 -63.98 7.36 2.20
C GLU A 48 -64.00 8.47 1.13
N ASP A 49 -65.10 9.19 1.00
CA ASP A 49 -65.24 10.24 -0.01
C ASP A 49 -64.48 11.51 0.36
N ALA A 50 -64.41 11.84 1.66
CA ALA A 50 -63.57 12.92 2.16
C ALA A 50 -62.07 12.58 2.01
N ILE A 51 -61.67 11.31 2.21
CA ILE A 51 -60.30 10.84 1.93
C ILE A 51 -59.96 10.95 0.43
N LYS A 52 -60.89 10.58 -0.47
CA LYS A 52 -60.69 10.72 -1.92
C LYS A 52 -60.52 12.19 -2.31
N GLN A 53 -61.31 13.08 -1.72
CA GLN A 53 -61.23 14.51 -1.98
C GLN A 53 -59.90 15.10 -1.50
N ALA A 54 -59.48 14.81 -0.27
CA ALA A 54 -58.18 15.24 0.27
C ALA A 54 -57.00 14.76 -0.60
N LYS A 55 -57.07 13.54 -1.15
CA LYS A 55 -56.05 13.02 -2.09
C LYS A 55 -56.02 13.79 -3.40
N ARG A 56 -57.18 14.18 -3.94
CA ARG A 56 -57.28 14.99 -5.16
C ARG A 56 -56.70 16.39 -4.94
N ASP A 57 -57.06 17.04 -3.84
CA ASP A 57 -56.61 18.39 -3.51
C ASP A 57 -55.09 18.43 -3.25
N ARG A 58 -54.55 17.44 -2.53
CA ARG A 58 -53.09 17.28 -2.39
C ARG A 58 -52.39 17.09 -3.74
N THR A 59 -52.99 16.33 -4.66
CA THR A 59 -52.42 16.10 -5.99
C THR A 59 -52.42 17.40 -6.81
N TYR A 60 -53.48 18.19 -6.72
CA TYR A 60 -53.59 19.50 -7.36
C TYR A 60 -52.53 20.50 -6.86
N LEU A 61 -52.38 20.64 -5.53
CA LEU A 61 -51.36 21.52 -4.93
C LEU A 61 -49.93 21.10 -5.30
N ASN A 62 -49.65 19.80 -5.27
CA ASN A 62 -48.36 19.27 -5.75
C ASN A 62 -48.14 19.54 -7.24
N GLY A 63 -49.21 19.57 -8.04
CA GLY A 63 -49.18 19.97 -9.45
C GLY A 63 -48.69 21.41 -9.63
N ILE A 64 -49.23 22.35 -8.84
CA ILE A 64 -48.84 23.77 -8.87
C ILE A 64 -47.35 23.93 -8.49
N VAL A 65 -46.91 23.27 -7.41
CA VAL A 65 -45.50 23.30 -6.98
C VAL A 65 -44.59 22.77 -8.09
N ARG A 66 -44.97 21.66 -8.71
CA ARG A 66 -44.21 21.05 -9.81
C ARG A 66 -44.10 21.97 -11.02
N GLU A 67 -45.17 22.63 -11.42
CA GLU A 67 -45.18 23.53 -12.58
C GLU A 67 -44.27 24.76 -12.36
N ILE A 68 -44.28 25.33 -11.15
CA ILE A 68 -43.39 26.45 -10.79
C ILE A 68 -41.93 25.97 -10.81
N ASP A 69 -41.64 24.80 -10.24
CA ASP A 69 -40.28 24.26 -10.21
C ASP A 69 -39.77 23.86 -11.61
N GLU A 70 -40.61 23.29 -12.46
CA GLU A 70 -40.28 22.98 -13.86
C GLU A 70 -39.91 24.24 -14.64
N ARG A 71 -40.68 25.33 -14.48
CA ARG A 71 -40.36 26.63 -15.10
C ARG A 71 -39.06 27.22 -14.55
N ARG A 72 -38.84 27.16 -13.24
CA ARG A 72 -37.56 27.57 -12.60
C ARG A 72 -36.38 26.79 -13.19
N LYS A 73 -36.51 25.48 -13.31
CA LYS A 73 -35.47 24.60 -13.89
C LYS A 73 -35.23 24.89 -15.37
N ALA A 74 -36.28 25.15 -16.15
CA ALA A 74 -36.14 25.52 -17.56
C ALA A 74 -35.36 26.83 -17.73
N VAL A 75 -35.70 27.87 -16.95
CA VAL A 75 -34.96 29.14 -16.94
C VAL A 75 -33.51 28.94 -16.52
N LYS A 76 -33.26 28.14 -15.46
CA LYS A 76 -31.89 27.80 -15.04
C LYS A 76 -31.11 27.15 -16.17
N ARG A 77 -31.68 26.17 -16.88
CA ARG A 77 -31.01 25.48 -18.00
C ARG A 77 -30.60 26.46 -19.09
N GLU A 78 -31.53 27.30 -19.56
CA GLU A 78 -31.23 28.30 -20.60
C GLU A 78 -30.21 29.34 -20.12
N TYR A 79 -30.28 29.78 -18.86
CA TYR A 79 -29.31 30.72 -18.28
C TYR A 79 -27.91 30.12 -18.16
N THR A 80 -27.81 28.85 -17.77
CA THR A 80 -26.50 28.16 -17.62
C THR A 80 -25.95 27.63 -18.93
N LYS A 81 -26.73 27.57 -20.01
CA LYS A 81 -26.32 27.01 -21.30
C LYS A 81 -25.18 27.80 -21.95
N PRO A 82 -25.20 29.15 -22.01
CA PRO A 82 -24.06 29.94 -22.49
C PRO A 82 -22.80 29.73 -21.64
N LEU A 83 -22.96 29.68 -20.31
CA LEU A 83 -21.85 29.42 -19.40
C LEU A 83 -21.24 28.05 -19.63
N SER A 84 -22.08 27.00 -19.74
CA SER A 84 -21.62 25.64 -20.00
C SER A 84 -20.95 25.50 -21.37
N ALA A 85 -21.43 26.24 -22.39
CA ALA A 85 -20.79 26.26 -23.71
C ALA A 85 -19.42 26.94 -23.66
N PHE A 86 -19.31 28.09 -22.98
CA PHE A 86 -18.04 28.77 -22.74
C PHE A 86 -17.04 27.90 -21.97
N GLU A 87 -17.47 27.29 -20.85
CA GLU A 87 -16.63 26.38 -20.08
C GLU A 87 -16.19 25.16 -20.89
N GLY A 88 -17.09 24.62 -21.73
CA GLY A 88 -16.77 23.52 -22.64
C GLY A 88 -15.68 23.91 -23.64
N GLU A 89 -15.77 25.11 -24.22
CA GLU A 89 -14.80 25.61 -25.17
C GLU A 89 -13.44 25.91 -24.51
N CYS A 90 -13.45 26.54 -23.33
CA CYS A 90 -12.24 26.72 -22.52
C CYS A 90 -11.58 25.39 -22.19
N LYS A 91 -12.34 24.37 -21.76
CA LYS A 91 -11.82 23.02 -21.48
C LYS A 91 -11.24 22.36 -22.73
N ARG A 92 -11.87 22.54 -23.90
CA ARG A 92 -11.36 22.05 -25.18
C ARG A 92 -10.00 22.67 -25.51
N ILE A 93 -9.87 23.99 -25.35
CA ILE A 93 -8.61 24.71 -25.61
C ILE A 93 -7.53 24.30 -24.60
N ILE A 94 -7.85 24.22 -23.31
CA ILE A 94 -6.94 23.70 -22.26
C ILE A 94 -6.51 22.26 -22.59
N GLY A 95 -7.42 21.44 -23.11
CA GLY A 95 -7.16 20.07 -23.54
C GLY A 95 -6.05 19.99 -24.59
N ILE A 96 -6.07 20.86 -25.61
CA ILE A 96 -5.03 20.89 -26.65
C ILE A 96 -3.64 21.13 -26.04
N ALA A 97 -3.52 22.11 -25.15
CA ALA A 97 -2.24 22.40 -24.50
C ALA A 97 -1.78 21.26 -23.59
N LYS A 98 -2.73 20.63 -22.88
CA LYS A 98 -2.46 19.48 -22.03
C LYS A 98 -1.99 18.26 -22.83
N ASP A 99 -2.67 17.94 -23.93
CA ASP A 99 -2.30 16.81 -24.79
C ASP A 99 -0.89 16.99 -25.37
N ALA A 100 -0.53 18.21 -25.78
CA ALA A 100 0.83 18.54 -26.22
C ALA A 100 1.86 18.37 -25.09
N SER A 101 1.56 18.86 -23.88
CA SER A 101 2.42 18.69 -22.70
C SER A 101 2.61 17.21 -22.32
N ASP A 102 1.54 16.43 -22.33
CA ASP A 102 1.56 15.00 -22.02
C ASP A 102 2.36 14.22 -23.08
N GLY A 103 2.24 14.61 -24.36
CA GLY A 103 3.07 14.07 -25.45
C GLY A 103 4.57 14.36 -25.27
N ILE A 104 4.94 15.56 -24.82
CA ILE A 104 6.35 15.90 -24.51
C ILE A 104 6.84 15.09 -23.31
N LYS A 105 6.03 14.99 -22.25
CA LYS A 105 6.35 14.20 -21.07
C LYS A 105 6.63 12.74 -21.43
N ALA A 106 5.76 12.12 -22.24
CA ALA A 106 5.94 10.74 -22.68
C ALA A 106 7.26 10.53 -23.45
N GLN A 107 7.67 11.51 -24.28
CA GLN A 107 8.96 11.46 -24.98
C GLN A 107 10.14 11.58 -24.02
N LEU A 108 10.06 12.45 -23.01
CA LEU A 108 11.10 12.61 -21.99
C LEU A 108 11.25 11.34 -21.14
N ASP A 109 10.13 10.76 -20.71
CA ASP A 109 10.12 9.53 -19.92
C ASP A 109 10.71 8.37 -20.74
N ALA A 110 10.31 8.22 -22.02
CA ALA A 110 10.87 7.21 -22.91
C ALA A 110 12.37 7.39 -23.17
N ALA A 111 12.84 8.64 -23.33
CA ALA A 111 14.24 8.95 -23.51
C ALA A 111 15.07 8.64 -22.24
N GLU A 112 14.53 8.93 -21.06
CA GLU A 112 15.17 8.61 -19.78
C GLU A 112 15.23 7.10 -19.53
N ASP A 113 14.15 6.37 -19.84
CA ASP A 113 14.13 4.91 -19.77
C ASP A 113 15.14 4.28 -20.75
N ALA A 114 15.21 4.78 -21.98
CA ALA A 114 16.21 4.34 -22.96
C ALA A 114 17.63 4.66 -22.49
N ARG A 115 17.86 5.79 -21.83
CA ARG A 115 19.15 6.14 -21.22
C ARG A 115 19.50 5.17 -20.08
N ARG A 116 18.56 4.90 -19.16
CA ARG A 116 18.76 3.96 -18.05
C ARG A 116 19.05 2.55 -18.55
N LYS A 117 18.31 2.08 -19.56
CA LYS A 117 18.56 0.78 -20.21
C LYS A 117 19.94 0.71 -20.85
N ARG A 118 20.37 1.76 -21.57
CA ARG A 118 21.73 1.82 -22.12
C ARG A 118 22.82 1.80 -21.05
N ALA A 119 22.63 2.56 -19.97
CA ALA A 119 23.55 2.56 -18.83
C ALA A 119 23.61 1.17 -18.16
N TYR A 120 22.45 0.55 -17.93
CA TYR A 120 22.35 -0.81 -17.40
C TYR A 120 23.09 -1.82 -18.28
N ASN A 121 22.78 -1.84 -19.58
CA ASN A 121 23.41 -2.76 -20.53
C ASN A 121 24.92 -2.51 -20.65
N GLY A 122 25.35 -1.25 -20.62
CA GLY A 122 26.77 -0.89 -20.63
C GLY A 122 27.51 -1.38 -19.40
N LEU A 123 26.91 -1.25 -18.21
CA LEU A 123 27.47 -1.79 -16.98
C LEU A 123 27.42 -3.32 -16.92
N ALA A 124 26.37 -3.95 -17.42
CA ALA A 124 26.26 -5.41 -17.52
C ALA A 124 27.31 -6.00 -18.46
N ALA A 125 27.54 -5.36 -19.61
CA ALA A 125 28.61 -5.74 -20.54
C ALA A 125 29.99 -5.55 -19.91
N TYR A 126 30.19 -4.46 -19.16
CA TYR A 126 31.42 -4.22 -18.43
C TYR A 126 31.64 -5.25 -17.31
N TYR A 127 30.59 -5.59 -16.57
CA TYR A 127 30.61 -6.64 -15.57
C TYR A 127 31.06 -7.98 -16.16
N ALA A 128 30.51 -8.38 -17.31
CA ALA A 128 30.89 -9.62 -17.97
C ALA A 128 32.38 -9.67 -18.36
N GLN A 129 33.02 -8.51 -18.61
CA GLN A 129 34.45 -8.44 -18.90
C GLN A 129 35.33 -8.58 -17.65
N ILE A 130 34.91 -7.99 -16.52
CA ILE A 130 35.72 -7.96 -15.29
C ILE A 130 35.47 -9.16 -14.37
N ALA A 131 34.26 -9.74 -14.40
CA ALA A 131 33.85 -10.81 -13.50
C ALA A 131 34.34 -12.17 -13.99
N ASP A 132 34.57 -12.35 -15.30
CA ASP A 132 35.08 -13.57 -15.92
C ASP A 132 34.40 -14.84 -15.36
N LEU A 133 35.12 -15.64 -14.56
CA LEU A 133 34.62 -16.88 -13.94
C LEU A 133 33.50 -16.68 -12.90
N LEU A 134 33.33 -15.47 -12.35
CA LEU A 134 32.27 -15.15 -11.39
C LEU A 134 30.92 -14.84 -12.07
N ALA A 135 30.91 -14.49 -13.36
CA ALA A 135 29.68 -14.08 -14.07
C ALA A 135 28.57 -15.16 -14.11
N PRO A 136 28.87 -16.46 -14.26
CA PRO A 136 27.83 -17.50 -14.25
C PRO A 136 27.20 -17.75 -12.88
N VAL A 137 27.97 -17.56 -11.80
CA VAL A 137 27.50 -17.84 -10.42
C VAL A 137 26.87 -16.61 -9.77
N VAL A 138 27.31 -15.42 -10.16
CA VAL A 138 26.76 -14.14 -9.73
C VAL A 138 26.37 -13.32 -10.97
N PRO A 139 25.09 -13.34 -11.36
CA PRO A 139 24.59 -12.48 -12.43
C PRO A 139 24.67 -11.00 -12.07
N TYR A 140 24.75 -10.12 -13.08
CA TYR A 140 24.87 -8.67 -12.89
C TYR A 140 23.73 -8.10 -12.05
N GLU A 141 22.52 -8.63 -12.20
CA GLU A 141 21.31 -8.26 -11.47
C GLU A 141 21.49 -8.29 -9.95
N ARG A 142 22.38 -9.15 -9.43
CA ARG A 142 22.64 -9.27 -7.99
C ARG A 142 23.58 -8.21 -7.45
N ILE A 143 24.53 -7.75 -8.26
CA ILE A 143 25.52 -6.73 -7.87
C ILE A 143 25.02 -5.32 -8.18
N HIS A 144 24.09 -5.19 -9.12
CA HIS A 144 23.52 -3.94 -9.60
C HIS A 144 22.95 -3.06 -8.47
N GLU A 145 23.18 -1.75 -8.59
CA GLU A 145 22.51 -0.74 -7.78
C GLU A 145 21.83 0.29 -8.67
N ASP A 146 20.57 0.60 -8.37
CA ASP A 146 19.79 1.62 -9.09
C ASP A 146 20.47 3.00 -9.09
N ALA A 147 21.23 3.31 -8.03
CA ALA A 147 21.99 4.54 -7.91
C ALA A 147 22.99 4.74 -9.06
N TRP A 148 23.54 3.67 -9.62
CA TRP A 148 24.50 3.73 -10.73
C TRP A 148 23.85 4.14 -12.05
N LEU A 149 22.54 3.94 -12.18
CA LEU A 149 21.80 4.37 -13.36
C LEU A 149 21.50 5.87 -13.32
N LEU A 150 21.58 6.52 -12.16
CA LEU A 150 21.27 7.94 -12.02
C LEU A 150 22.25 8.81 -12.81
N LYS A 151 21.72 9.84 -13.50
CA LYS A 151 22.52 10.78 -14.28
C LYS A 151 23.59 11.49 -13.43
N SER A 152 23.27 11.78 -12.17
CA SER A 152 24.17 12.45 -11.23
C SER A 152 25.31 11.57 -10.72
N PHE A 153 25.17 10.24 -10.77
CA PHE A 153 26.19 9.32 -10.29
C PHE A 153 27.38 9.27 -11.25
N GLY A 154 27.09 9.27 -12.56
CA GLY A 154 28.09 9.26 -13.63
C GLY A 154 28.62 7.87 -13.97
N GLU A 155 28.86 7.63 -15.27
CA GLU A 155 29.24 6.31 -15.79
C GLU A 155 30.59 5.80 -15.26
N VAL A 156 31.60 6.67 -15.21
CA VAL A 156 32.95 6.30 -14.72
C VAL A 156 32.89 5.89 -13.26
N LYS A 157 32.14 6.64 -12.44
CA LYS A 157 31.96 6.32 -11.02
C LYS A 157 31.21 5.00 -10.84
N ALA A 158 30.20 4.73 -11.66
CA ALA A 158 29.46 3.46 -11.66
C ALA A 158 30.36 2.27 -12.01
N LYS A 159 31.24 2.41 -13.02
CA LYS A 159 32.21 1.38 -13.38
C LYS A 159 33.21 1.10 -12.25
N ASN A 160 33.75 2.15 -11.64
CA ASN A 160 34.68 2.00 -10.51
C ASN A 160 34.01 1.34 -9.29
N ALA A 161 32.79 1.74 -8.95
CA ALA A 161 32.03 1.15 -7.84
C ALA A 161 31.71 -0.34 -8.11
N LEU A 162 31.42 -0.67 -9.37
CA LEU A 162 31.20 -2.04 -9.81
C LEU A 162 32.48 -2.88 -9.66
N GLU A 163 33.64 -2.38 -10.12
CA GLU A 163 34.93 -3.03 -9.94
C GLU A 163 35.28 -3.26 -8.47
N GLU A 164 35.07 -2.24 -7.62
CA GLU A 164 35.32 -2.35 -6.18
C GLU A 164 34.48 -3.47 -5.55
N LYS A 165 33.20 -3.56 -5.92
CA LYS A 165 32.33 -4.66 -5.47
C LYS A 165 32.79 -6.04 -5.95
N VAL A 166 33.18 -6.16 -7.22
CA VAL A 166 33.68 -7.43 -7.77
C VAL A 166 34.99 -7.83 -7.11
N GLY A 167 35.90 -6.87 -6.90
CA GLY A 167 37.16 -7.08 -6.20
C GLY A 167 36.95 -7.51 -4.75
N LYS A 168 36.02 -6.86 -4.04
CA LYS A 168 35.64 -7.27 -2.68
C LYS A 168 35.07 -8.68 -2.66
N LEU A 169 34.15 -9.01 -3.56
CA LEU A 169 33.59 -10.37 -3.67
C LEU A 169 34.67 -11.42 -3.94
N ALA A 170 35.63 -11.13 -4.83
CA ALA A 170 36.74 -12.03 -5.11
C ALA A 170 37.64 -12.23 -3.87
N ALA A 171 37.89 -11.17 -3.10
CA ALA A 171 38.64 -11.24 -1.85
C ALA A 171 37.89 -12.03 -0.76
N ASP A 172 36.59 -11.81 -0.63
CA ASP A 172 35.70 -12.54 0.29
C ASP A 172 35.66 -14.03 -0.06
N TRP A 173 35.55 -14.37 -1.35
CA TRP A 173 35.61 -15.75 -1.82
C TRP A 173 36.99 -16.39 -1.59
N GLY A 174 38.07 -15.64 -1.78
CA GLY A 174 39.43 -16.08 -1.44
C GLY A 174 39.58 -16.39 0.06
N THR A 175 39.00 -15.55 0.92
CA THR A 175 38.97 -15.75 2.37
C THR A 175 38.16 -16.98 2.73
N LEU A 176 36.99 -17.15 2.12
CA LEU A 176 36.16 -18.34 2.33
C LEU A 176 36.89 -19.63 1.93
N LYS A 177 37.56 -19.63 0.76
CA LYS A 177 38.40 -20.76 0.30
C LYS A 177 39.51 -21.11 1.28
N ALA A 178 40.17 -20.12 1.88
CA ALA A 178 41.21 -20.36 2.88
C ALA A 178 40.66 -21.05 4.15
N MET A 179 39.38 -20.81 4.49
CA MET A 179 38.68 -21.45 5.60
C MET A 179 38.14 -22.85 5.28
N LYS A 180 38.20 -23.29 4.01
CA LYS A 180 37.69 -24.60 3.57
C LYS A 180 38.20 -25.79 4.39
N PRO A 181 39.48 -25.88 4.81
CA PRO A 181 39.97 -27.00 5.60
C PRO A 181 39.34 -27.10 7.00
N SER A 182 38.85 -25.98 7.53
CA SER A 182 38.28 -25.88 8.89
C SER A 182 36.76 -25.75 8.92
N MET A 183 36.08 -25.89 7.77
CA MET A 183 34.63 -25.65 7.65
C MET A 183 33.92 -26.88 7.06
N PRO A 184 33.17 -27.65 7.88
CA PRO A 184 32.45 -28.84 7.42
C PRO A 184 31.41 -28.53 6.31
N HIS A 185 30.61 -27.48 6.49
CA HIS A 185 29.59 -27.05 5.53
C HIS A 185 30.04 -25.93 4.59
N TYR A 186 31.26 -26.05 4.04
CA TYR A 186 31.83 -25.06 3.11
C TYR A 186 30.91 -24.76 1.90
N GLU A 187 30.34 -25.79 1.28
CA GLU A 187 29.47 -25.65 0.10
C GLU A 187 28.19 -24.85 0.41
N THR A 188 27.69 -24.91 1.64
CA THR A 188 26.57 -24.09 2.11
C THR A 188 26.98 -22.63 2.23
N ALA A 189 28.16 -22.37 2.80
CA ALA A 189 28.71 -21.01 2.87
C ALA A 189 29.01 -20.43 1.47
N GLU A 190 29.56 -21.21 0.54
CA GLU A 190 29.86 -20.75 -0.81
C GLU A 190 28.59 -20.36 -1.57
N ARG A 191 27.55 -21.19 -1.49
CA ARG A 191 26.24 -20.87 -2.09
C ARG A 191 25.64 -19.60 -1.49
N GLU A 192 25.75 -19.44 -0.17
CA GLU A 192 25.23 -18.26 0.51
C GLU A 192 26.02 -17.01 0.15
N LEU A 193 27.35 -17.09 0.04
CA LEU A 193 28.20 -15.98 -0.41
C LEU A 193 27.78 -15.48 -1.79
N PHE A 194 27.54 -16.37 -2.76
CA PHE A 194 27.10 -15.96 -4.11
C PHE A 194 25.63 -15.51 -4.16
N ARG A 195 24.84 -15.81 -3.12
CA ARG A 195 23.45 -15.36 -2.99
C ARG A 195 23.37 -13.96 -2.37
N THR A 196 24.13 -13.70 -1.32
CA THR A 196 24.03 -12.48 -0.50
C THR A 196 25.16 -11.49 -0.76
N LEU A 197 26.27 -11.94 -1.35
CA LEU A 197 27.50 -11.18 -1.54
C LEU A 197 28.10 -10.69 -0.21
N ASP A 198 27.85 -11.45 0.86
CA ASP A 198 28.25 -11.14 2.23
C ASP A 198 28.95 -12.35 2.88
N LEU A 199 30.24 -12.21 3.16
CA LEU A 199 31.06 -13.22 3.82
C LEU A 199 30.56 -13.58 5.23
N GLY A 200 30.06 -12.60 5.98
CA GLY A 200 29.53 -12.84 7.32
C GLY A 200 28.27 -13.69 7.28
N ALA A 201 27.39 -13.44 6.31
CA ALA A 201 26.20 -14.27 6.08
C ALA A 201 26.58 -15.71 5.67
N ALA A 202 27.61 -15.85 4.82
CA ALA A 202 28.14 -17.14 4.38
C ALA A 202 28.68 -17.99 5.54
N ILE A 203 29.56 -17.43 6.37
CA ILE A 203 30.11 -18.11 7.55
C ILE A 203 28.99 -18.47 8.54
N SER A 204 28.06 -17.55 8.76
CA SER A 204 26.90 -17.78 9.65
C SER A 204 25.96 -18.85 9.13
N ALA A 205 25.89 -19.07 7.80
CA ALA A 205 25.11 -20.17 7.24
C ALA A 205 25.77 -21.52 7.52
N ALA A 206 27.07 -21.67 7.29
CA ALA A 206 27.78 -22.91 7.63
C ALA A 206 27.71 -23.23 9.12
N ALA A 207 27.92 -22.23 9.99
CA ALA A 207 27.86 -22.41 11.43
C ALA A 207 26.46 -22.82 11.95
N ARG A 208 25.39 -22.42 11.26
CA ARG A 208 24.02 -22.87 11.56
C ARG A 208 23.83 -24.34 11.24
N GLU A 209 24.28 -24.78 10.07
CA GLU A 209 24.24 -26.21 9.72
C GLU A 209 25.10 -27.04 10.68
N ASP A 210 26.29 -26.56 11.07
CA ASP A 210 27.13 -27.24 12.07
C ASP A 210 26.43 -27.37 13.44
N ALA A 211 25.57 -26.40 13.79
CA ALA A 211 24.78 -26.45 15.02
C ALA A 211 23.60 -27.42 14.90
N GLU A 212 22.93 -27.47 13.75
CA GLU A 212 21.85 -28.43 13.48
C GLU A 212 22.37 -29.86 13.42
N ASP A 213 23.50 -30.12 12.75
CA ASP A 213 24.13 -31.43 12.71
C ASP A 213 24.55 -31.90 14.10
N ARG A 214 25.08 -31.01 14.96
CA ARG A 214 25.35 -31.32 16.36
C ARG A 214 24.09 -31.64 17.14
N ARG A 215 23.03 -30.85 16.98
CA ARG A 215 21.73 -31.09 17.63
C ARG A 215 21.12 -32.43 17.21
N ILE A 216 21.20 -32.77 15.92
CA ILE A 216 20.72 -34.05 15.38
C ILE A 216 21.59 -35.20 15.91
N ALA A 217 22.91 -35.04 15.97
CA ALA A 217 23.81 -36.05 16.52
C ALA A 217 23.58 -36.28 18.02
N GLU A 218 23.38 -35.22 18.81
CA GLU A 218 23.03 -35.29 20.24
C GLU A 218 21.68 -35.99 20.44
N MET A 219 20.67 -35.66 19.63
CA MET A 219 19.36 -36.33 19.68
C MET A 219 19.47 -37.81 19.31
N LYS A 220 20.19 -38.16 18.24
CA LYS A 220 20.41 -39.56 17.85
C LYS A 220 21.17 -40.33 18.91
N ALA A 221 22.23 -39.74 19.48
CA ALA A 221 22.99 -40.35 20.57
C ALA A 221 22.13 -40.57 21.82
N ALA A 222 21.24 -39.63 22.16
CA ALA A 222 20.30 -39.79 23.27
C ALA A 222 19.26 -40.90 23.03
N MET A 223 18.85 -41.14 21.78
CA MET A 223 17.94 -42.24 21.41
C MET A 223 18.63 -43.61 21.37
N GLU A 224 19.93 -43.65 21.10
CA GLU A 224 20.72 -44.88 20.97
C GLU A 224 21.40 -45.30 22.29
N GLN A 225 21.38 -44.45 23.32
CA GLN A 225 21.64 -44.89 24.68
C GLN A 225 20.56 -45.92 25.08
N PRO A 226 20.93 -47.15 25.50
CA PRO A 226 19.95 -48.13 25.94
C PRO A 226 19.13 -47.51 27.06
N ALA A 227 17.80 -47.59 26.92
CA ALA A 227 16.88 -47.23 28.00
C ALA A 227 17.45 -47.84 29.30
N PRO A 228 17.60 -47.06 30.39
CA PRO A 228 18.06 -47.64 31.64
C PRO A 228 17.17 -48.85 31.93
N GLU A 229 17.80 -50.01 32.08
CA GLU A 229 17.14 -51.24 32.50
C GLU A 229 16.18 -50.88 33.64
N PRO A 230 14.89 -51.28 33.59
CA PRO A 230 13.96 -50.97 34.66
C PRO A 230 14.53 -51.54 35.95
N GLU A 231 15.06 -50.65 36.79
CA GLU A 231 15.66 -50.99 38.06
C GLU A 231 14.55 -51.65 38.89
N GLN A 232 14.75 -52.94 39.10
CA GLN A 232 14.05 -53.88 39.96
C GLN A 232 12.90 -53.29 40.78
N ALA A 233 11.69 -53.80 40.52
CA ALA A 233 10.54 -53.64 41.40
C ALA A 233 10.93 -53.88 42.88
N PRO A 234 10.76 -52.90 43.78
CA PRO A 234 10.80 -53.17 45.20
C PRO A 234 9.56 -53.96 45.57
N GLN A 235 9.77 -55.11 46.22
CA GLN A 235 8.71 -55.92 46.83
C GLN A 235 7.95 -55.14 47.92
N PRO A 236 6.68 -55.51 48.19
CA PRO A 236 5.76 -54.69 48.98
C PRO A 236 6.05 -54.82 50.48
N VAL A 237 5.97 -53.69 51.20
CA VAL A 237 5.91 -53.63 52.67
C VAL A 237 4.61 -52.92 53.05
N PRO A 238 3.89 -53.35 54.11
CA PRO A 238 2.44 -53.16 54.22
C PRO A 238 2.00 -51.80 54.75
N GLU A 239 0.92 -51.33 54.13
CA GLU A 239 -0.22 -50.56 54.65
C GLU A 239 -0.15 -49.99 56.08
N GLN A 240 -0.03 -48.66 56.18
CA GLN A 240 -0.71 -47.83 57.19
C GLN A 240 -1.19 -46.52 56.54
N GLY A 241 -2.49 -46.23 56.67
CA GLY A 241 -3.20 -45.11 56.01
C GLY A 241 -3.06 -43.76 56.72
N PRO A 242 -4.06 -42.87 56.58
CA PRO A 242 -4.28 -42.03 55.40
C PRO A 242 -3.98 -40.56 55.73
N GLY A 243 -3.48 -39.81 54.73
CA GLY A 243 -3.22 -38.38 54.86
C GLY A 243 -3.54 -37.67 53.55
N ASP A 244 -4.69 -37.01 53.54
CA ASP A 244 -5.16 -36.14 52.47
C ASP A 244 -4.16 -35.02 52.13
N GLY A 245 -3.99 -34.77 50.83
CA GLY A 245 -3.34 -33.58 50.30
C GLY A 245 -3.20 -33.66 48.77
N PRO A 246 -3.93 -32.85 47.99
CA PRO A 246 -3.85 -32.90 46.54
C PRO A 246 -2.56 -32.20 46.08
N SER A 247 -1.59 -32.97 45.59
CA SER A 247 -0.47 -32.39 44.84
C SER A 247 -0.87 -32.24 43.38
N SER A 248 -1.03 -30.98 42.98
CA SER A 248 -1.33 -30.51 41.64
C SER A 248 -0.23 -30.93 40.66
N THR A 249 -0.57 -31.82 39.72
CA THR A 249 0.22 -32.04 38.51
C THR A 249 0.05 -30.82 37.62
N MET A 250 1.01 -29.91 37.63
CA MET A 250 1.09 -28.84 36.63
C MET A 250 1.40 -29.47 35.27
N GLU A 251 0.35 -29.59 34.46
CA GLU A 251 0.44 -29.66 33.01
C GLU A 251 1.35 -28.53 32.52
N THR A 252 2.55 -28.88 32.07
CA THR A 252 3.43 -27.91 31.42
C THR A 252 2.89 -27.74 30.01
N LEU A 253 1.94 -26.82 29.84
CA LEU A 253 1.42 -26.39 28.54
C LEU A 253 2.60 -25.99 27.64
N GLU A 254 2.87 -26.82 26.62
CA GLU A 254 3.80 -26.50 25.54
C GLU A 254 3.36 -25.16 24.91
N LYS A 255 4.19 -24.13 25.06
CA LYS A 255 3.92 -22.82 24.44
C LYS A 255 4.08 -22.97 22.93
N GLU A 256 2.99 -22.72 22.19
CA GLU A 256 2.99 -22.70 20.72
C GLU A 256 4.13 -21.82 20.15
N PRO A 257 4.71 -22.21 19.00
CA PRO A 257 5.76 -21.44 18.34
C PRO A 257 5.26 -20.04 17.93
N ARG A 258 6.11 -19.02 18.15
CA ARG A 258 5.80 -17.63 17.80
C ARG A 258 6.12 -17.36 16.32
N TYR A 259 5.16 -16.78 15.60
CA TYR A 259 5.33 -16.34 14.21
C TYR A 259 5.37 -14.81 14.10
N GLY A 260 6.06 -14.29 13.09
CA GLY A 260 6.08 -12.86 12.78
C GLY A 260 4.87 -12.47 11.94
N TRP A 261 4.00 -11.61 12.47
CA TRP A 261 2.82 -11.09 11.78
C TRP A 261 2.96 -9.59 11.53
N THR A 262 2.53 -9.11 10.36
CA THR A 262 2.45 -7.67 10.06
C THR A 262 0.98 -7.25 10.00
N PHE A 263 0.57 -6.34 10.88
CA PHE A 263 -0.77 -5.78 10.90
C PHE A 263 -0.74 -4.36 10.34
N ARG A 264 -1.56 -4.08 9.31
CA ARG A 264 -1.64 -2.75 8.68
C ARG A 264 -2.95 -2.07 9.06
N LEU A 265 -2.83 -0.95 9.77
CA LEU A 265 -3.93 -0.03 10.03
C LEU A 265 -4.10 0.89 8.82
N LEU A 266 -5.21 0.75 8.09
CA LEU A 266 -5.45 1.50 6.84
C LEU A 266 -5.80 2.97 7.09
N SER A 267 -6.43 3.28 8.22
CA SER A 267 -6.73 4.64 8.69
C SER A 267 -6.95 4.58 10.20
N ALA A 268 -6.15 5.32 10.95
CA ALA A 268 -6.28 5.42 12.41
C ALA A 268 -5.71 6.77 12.88
N THR A 269 -6.38 7.38 13.84
CA THR A 269 -5.85 8.51 14.61
C THR A 269 -4.71 8.06 15.52
N VAL A 270 -3.96 9.02 16.07
CA VAL A 270 -2.87 8.73 17.02
C VAL A 270 -3.40 8.04 18.28
N GLU A 271 -4.61 8.41 18.73
CA GLU A 271 -5.25 7.82 19.89
C GLU A 271 -5.66 6.36 19.64
N GLU A 272 -6.26 6.06 18.49
CA GLU A 272 -6.64 4.70 18.10
C GLU A 272 -5.42 3.79 17.91
N ALA A 273 -4.34 4.30 17.31
CA ALA A 273 -3.08 3.57 17.19
C ALA A 273 -2.45 3.26 18.56
N ASN A 274 -2.55 4.20 19.51
CA ASN A 274 -2.07 4.00 20.88
C ASN A 274 -2.93 3.01 21.67
N ALA A 275 -4.25 2.99 21.46
CA ALA A 275 -5.15 2.01 22.08
C ALA A 275 -4.81 0.58 21.63
N VAL A 276 -4.52 0.38 20.34
CA VAL A 276 -4.07 -0.93 19.81
C VAL A 276 -2.73 -1.34 20.40
N ARG A 277 -1.78 -0.40 20.51
CA ARG A 277 -0.49 -0.66 21.17
C ARG A 277 -0.66 -1.08 22.63
N LEU A 278 -1.56 -0.42 23.37
CA LEU A 278 -1.83 -0.72 24.77
C LEU A 278 -2.44 -2.12 24.92
N PHE A 279 -3.42 -2.45 24.08
CA PHE A 279 -4.03 -3.79 24.01
C PHE A 279 -2.98 -4.88 23.77
N CYS A 280 -2.04 -4.67 22.84
CA CYS A 280 -0.96 -5.63 22.59
C CYS A 280 -0.06 -5.82 23.83
N HIS A 281 0.28 -4.72 24.53
CA HIS A 281 1.09 -4.79 25.74
C HIS A 281 0.38 -5.54 26.87
N GLU A 282 -0.91 -5.26 27.11
CA GLU A 282 -1.72 -5.93 28.14
C GLU A 282 -1.86 -7.44 27.90
N ASN A 283 -1.85 -7.88 26.64
CA ASN A 283 -1.94 -9.28 26.25
C ASN A 283 -0.56 -9.95 26.06
N GLY A 284 0.54 -9.28 26.44
CA GLY A 284 1.90 -9.85 26.36
C GLY A 284 2.43 -10.04 24.93
N ILE A 285 1.85 -9.33 23.95
CA ILE A 285 2.22 -9.38 22.54
C ILE A 285 3.29 -8.31 22.27
N GLY A 286 4.53 -8.74 22.01
CA GLY A 286 5.64 -7.84 21.70
C GLY A 286 5.65 -7.39 20.24
N GLY A 287 5.79 -6.08 20.00
CA GLY A 287 5.89 -5.50 18.65
C GLY A 287 6.15 -3.99 18.67
N SER A 288 6.50 -3.41 17.52
CA SER A 288 6.68 -1.97 17.33
C SER A 288 5.66 -1.43 16.33
N LEU A 289 5.02 -0.31 16.67
CA LEU A 289 4.07 0.38 15.78
C LEU A 289 4.80 1.56 15.12
N LYS A 290 4.84 1.60 13.79
CA LYS A 290 5.46 2.70 13.03
C LYS A 290 4.38 3.44 12.24
N ARG A 291 4.40 4.77 12.30
CA ARG A 291 3.49 5.62 11.54
C ARG A 291 3.98 5.75 10.10
N GLU A 292 3.24 5.17 9.16
CA GLU A 292 3.48 5.31 7.71
C GLU A 292 2.69 6.52 7.16
N GLY A 293 3.19 7.73 7.41
CA GLY A 293 2.66 8.96 6.78
C GLY A 293 1.22 9.33 7.16
N ARG A 294 0.63 10.28 6.42
CA ARG A 294 -0.78 10.69 6.53
C ARG A 294 -1.49 10.15 5.31
N VAL A 295 -2.51 9.31 5.51
CA VAL A 295 -3.42 8.90 4.43
C VAL A 295 -4.34 10.10 4.19
N SER A 296 -4.27 10.68 2.98
CA SER A 296 -5.12 11.80 2.55
C SER A 296 -6.54 11.35 2.25
#